data_AF-A0A5K1BEP6-F1
#
_entry.id   AF-A0A5K1BEP6-F1
#
_cell.length_a   1.000
_cell.length_b   1.000
_cell.length_c   1.000
_cell.angle_alpha   90.00
_cell.angle_beta   90.00
_cell.angle_gamma   90.00
#
_symmetry.space_group_name_H-M   'P 1'
#
loop_
_entity.id
_entity.type
_entity.pdbx_description
1 polymer ?
#
loop_
_entity_poly.entity_id
_entity_poly.type
_entity_poly.pdbx_seq_one_letter_code
_entity_poly.pdbx_strand_id
1 'polypeptide(L)' 'MGKKQHSKDRMFITKTEWATEWGGAKPKDRDKTPFKRLPFYCCSISFTPFENPVCTDDGSVFDV' A
#
# COMPACT_ATOMS: atom_id res chain seq x y z
N MET A 1 -21.69 28.14 24.88
CA MET A 1 -20.70 27.34 24.11
C MET A 1 -21.26 25.91 23.99
N GLY A 2 -21.29 25.17 22.88
CA GLY A 2 -20.69 25.35 21.57
C GLY A 2 -21.60 24.85 20.43
N LYS A 3 -21.76 25.69 19.41
CA LYS A 3 -22.64 25.51 18.25
C LYS A 3 -22.15 24.47 17.21
N LYS A 4 -21.27 23.54 17.60
CA LYS A 4 -20.61 22.60 16.65
C LYS A 4 -20.83 21.11 16.95
N GLN A 5 -21.49 20.77 18.06
CA GLN A 5 -21.69 19.37 18.45
C GLN A 5 -22.57 18.59 17.46
N HIS A 6 -23.56 19.26 16.86
CA HIS A 6 -24.47 18.63 15.89
C HIS A 6 -23.93 18.53 14.46
N SER A 7 -22.81 19.22 14.14
CA SER A 7 -22.24 19.23 12.79
C SER A 7 -21.45 17.96 12.46
N LYS A 8 -21.09 17.17 13.48
CA LYS A 8 -20.38 15.90 13.34
C LYS A 8 -21.33 14.70 13.23
N ASP A 9 -22.63 14.89 13.47
CA ASP A 9 -23.63 13.83 13.43
C ASP A 9 -24.08 13.57 11.99
N ARG A 10 -23.14 13.04 11.21
CA ARG A 10 -23.33 12.63 9.83
C ARG A 10 -23.22 11.10 9.85
N MET A 11 -24.14 10.38 9.20
CA MET A 11 -24.15 8.90 9.18
C MET A 11 -22.97 8.27 8.40
N PHE A 12 -21.83 8.96 8.32
CA PHE A 12 -20.61 8.52 7.69
C PHE A 12 -19.41 9.03 8.50
N ILE A 13 -18.30 8.30 8.41
CA ILE A 13 -17.02 8.69 9.00
C ILE A 13 -16.17 9.33 7.90
N THR A 14 -15.66 10.53 8.14
CA THR A 14 -14.70 11.16 7.21
C THR A 14 -13.32 10.51 7.30
N LYS A 15 -12.51 10.68 6.26
CA LYS A 15 -11.11 10.23 6.25
C LYS A 15 -10.32 10.71 7.48
N THR A 16 -10.51 11.96 7.88
CA THR A 16 -9.84 12.55 9.04
C THR A 16 -10.32 11.89 10.32
N GLU A 17 -11.63 11.75 10.49
CA GLU A 17 -12.22 11.08 11.64
C GLU A 17 -11.70 9.63 11.78
N TRP A 18 -11.69 8.86 10.69
CA TRP A 18 -11.13 7.51 10.64
C TRP A 18 -9.65 7.45 11.03
N ALA A 19 -8.87 8.47 10.66
CA ALA A 19 -7.44 8.50 10.97
C ALA A 19 -7.13 8.91 12.42
N THR A 20 -7.96 9.73 13.07
CA THR A 20 -7.56 10.41 14.32
C THR A 20 -8.34 10.06 15.57
N GLU A 21 -9.67 9.89 15.53
CA GLU A 21 -10.47 9.92 16.78
C GLU A 21 -10.94 8.53 17.31
N TRP A 22 -10.89 7.45 16.51
CA TRP A 22 -11.38 6.10 16.92
C TRP A 22 -10.41 4.94 16.65
N GLY A 23 -9.13 5.22 16.43
CA GLY A 23 -8.13 4.17 16.19
C GLY A 23 -8.32 3.44 14.86
N GLY A 24 -8.90 4.09 13.85
CA GLY A 24 -8.99 3.56 12.48
C GLY A 24 -7.63 3.45 11.81
N ALA A 25 -7.52 3.71 10.50
CA ALA A 25 -6.28 3.46 9.76
C ALA A 25 -5.11 4.28 10.34
N LYS A 26 -4.29 3.62 11.17
CA LYS A 26 -3.04 4.20 11.66
C LYS A 26 -2.18 4.52 10.45
N PRO A 27 -1.51 5.69 10.41
CA PRO A 27 -0.54 5.94 9.37
C PRO A 27 0.44 4.78 9.38
N LYS A 28 0.41 3.97 8.32
CA LYS A 28 1.49 3.03 8.05
C LYS A 28 2.68 3.95 7.82
N ASP A 29 3.57 4.05 8.79
CA ASP A 29 4.87 4.68 8.58
C ASP A 29 5.46 3.98 7.36
N ARG A 30 5.47 4.67 6.22
CA ARG A 30 6.05 4.14 4.97
C ARG A 30 7.53 3.80 5.21
N ASP A 31 8.14 4.46 6.19
CA ASP A 31 9.51 4.25 6.65
C ASP A 31 9.69 2.99 7.51
N LYS A 32 8.62 2.37 8.04
CA LYS A 32 8.71 1.12 8.83
C LYS A 32 8.76 -0.14 7.97
N THR A 33 8.30 -0.09 6.72
CA THR A 33 8.43 -1.23 5.81
C THR A 33 9.77 -1.13 5.10
N PRO A 34 10.79 -1.93 5.47
CA PRO A 34 12.07 -1.88 4.80
C PRO A 34 11.89 -2.24 3.33
N PHE A 35 12.43 -1.41 2.45
CA PHE A 35 12.48 -1.75 1.04
C PHE A 35 13.27 -3.05 0.88
N LYS A 36 12.62 -4.07 0.30
CA LYS A 36 13.26 -5.33 -0.05
C LYS A 36 13.37 -5.40 -1.56
N ARG A 37 14.60 -5.51 -2.07
CA ARG A 37 14.83 -5.76 -3.49
C ARG A 37 14.22 -7.10 -3.88
N LEU A 38 13.59 -7.14 -5.05
CA LEU A 38 13.16 -8.39 -5.65
C LEU A 38 14.40 -9.28 -5.86
N PRO A 39 14.39 -10.54 -5.41
CA PRO A 39 15.49 -11.46 -5.72
C PRO A 39 15.64 -11.64 -7.23
N PHE A 40 16.88 -11.79 -7.70
CA PHE A 40 17.18 -11.90 -9.12
C PHE A 40 16.56 -13.14 -9.80
N TYR A 41 16.17 -14.14 -9.03
CA TYR A 41 15.52 -15.36 -9.53
C TYR A 41 13.99 -15.24 -9.61
N CYS A 42 13.41 -14.06 -9.33
CA CYS A 42 11.97 -13.84 -9.39
C CYS A 42 11.56 -12.94 -10.56
N CYS A 43 10.40 -13.23 -11.14
CA CYS A 43 9.80 -12.45 -12.22
C CYS A 43 9.36 -11.05 -11.77
N SER A 44 9.62 -10.08 -12.65
CA SER A 44 9.36 -8.65 -12.41
C SER A 44 7.87 -8.29 -12.35
N ILE A 45 6.97 -9.17 -12.83
CA ILE A 45 5.51 -8.97 -12.81
C ILE A 45 4.85 -9.80 -11.71
N SER A 46 5.13 -11.10 -11.65
CA SER A 46 4.47 -12.01 -10.71
C SER A 46 5.11 -12.03 -9.31
N PHE A 47 6.36 -11.60 -9.20
CA PHE A 47 7.17 -11.68 -7.98
C PHE A 47 7.39 -13.10 -7.45
N THR A 48 7.20 -14.11 -8.30
CA THR A 48 7.48 -15.53 -8.01
C THR A 48 8.79 -15.97 -8.67
N PRO A 49 9.43 -17.05 -8.22
CA PRO A 49 10.56 -17.65 -8.93
C PRO A 49 10.22 -17.94 -10.40
N PHE A 50 11.19 -17.76 -11.30
CA PHE A 50 11.02 -18.09 -12.71
C PHE A 50 10.84 -19.61 -12.92
N GLU A 51 9.94 -19.98 -13.82
CA GLU A 51 9.89 -21.33 -14.40
C GLU A 51 10.52 -21.32 -15.80
N ASN A 52 10.14 -20.34 -16.62
CA ASN A 52 10.60 -20.14 -18.00
C ASN A 52 11.06 -18.68 -18.21
N PRO A 53 12.29 -18.32 -17.77
CA PRO A 53 12.75 -16.94 -17.84
C PRO A 53 12.99 -16.49 -19.29
N VAL A 54 12.42 -15.34 -19.66
CA VAL A 54 12.63 -14.65 -20.94
C VAL A 54 13.11 -13.22 -20.70
N CYS A 55 14.02 -12.75 -21.56
CA CYS A 55 14.60 -11.41 -21.48
C CYS A 55 14.10 -10.55 -22.64
N THR A 56 13.75 -9.30 -22.35
CA THR A 56 13.43 -8.28 -23.35
C THR A 56 14.69 -7.54 -23.79
N ASP A 57 14.63 -6.82 -24.92
CA ASP A 57 15.77 -6.09 -25.48
C ASP A 57 16.34 -5.00 -24.55
N ASP A 58 15.52 -4.47 -23.63
CA ASP A 58 15.91 -3.52 -22.58
C ASP A 58 16.58 -4.18 -21.36
N GLY A 59 16.67 -5.52 -21.34
CA GLY A 59 17.33 -6.29 -20.28
C GLY A 59 16.42 -6.67 -19.09
N SER A 60 15.11 -6.45 -19.20
CA SER A 60 14.13 -6.87 -18.20
C SER A 60 13.81 -8.36 -18.35
N VAL A 61 13.73 -9.09 -17.22
CA VAL A 61 13.45 -10.54 -17.22
C VAL A 61 12.05 -10.84 -16.67
N PHE A 62 11.31 -11.65 -17.41
CA PHE A 62 9.93 -12.07 -17.13
C PHE A 62 9.78 -13.59 -17.22
N ASP A 63 8.63 -14.08 -16.78
CA ASP A 63 8.21 -15.48 -16.86
C ASP A 63 7.06 -15.58 -17.87
N VAL A 64 6.98 -16.69 -18.62
CA VAL A 64 5.96 -16.95 -19.67
C VAL A 64 5.12 -18.17 -19.33
#